data_AF-A0A2B7XSK7-F1
#
_entry.id   AF-A0A2B7XSK7-F1
#
_cell.length_a   1.000
_cell.length_b   1.000
_cell.length_c   1.000
_cell.angle_alpha   90.00
_cell.angle_beta   90.00
_cell.angle_gamma   90.00
#
_symmetry.space_group_name_H-M   'P 1'
#
loop_
_entity.id
_entity.type
_entity.pdbx_description
1 polymer ?
#
loop_
_entity_poly.entity_id
_entity_poly.type
_entity_poly.pdbx_seq_one_letter_code
_entity_poly.pdbx_strand_id
1 'polypeptide(L)'
;MEDYVIIYNLRSLTNQIDLKDLTWMTFPALPSTPTYKRFNCLRITSPKQSSPITRQDVGQSATQSLLVDTTPMPDDIPKVKEIGSSSAPLMSAAYFIGDRCKAYNDDYMKCKTEAKGRGEVECLKEGRKVTRCAASVLKDINENCLKEFRAHWECLEQNNQQLWHCRRREVALNTCVFDKLGLKKVIPNTPEGETPVHLRKSQIYANYSGPQY
;
A
#
# COMPACT_ATOMS: atom_id res chain seq x y z
N MET A 1 -10.92 -11.87 -15.54
CA MET A 1 -10.85 -11.48 -16.97
C MET A 1 -11.03 -9.98 -17.01
N GLU A 2 -10.02 -9.15 -17.17
CA GLU A 2 -8.62 -9.33 -17.54
C GLU A 2 -7.83 -8.19 -16.91
N ASP A 3 -6.60 -8.50 -16.53
CA ASP A 3 -5.59 -7.59 -16.00
C ASP A 3 -5.16 -6.54 -17.04
N TYR A 4 -5.06 -5.28 -16.65
CA TYR A 4 -4.18 -4.33 -17.34
C TYR A 4 -3.22 -3.68 -16.34
N VAL A 5 -2.01 -4.23 -16.35
CA VAL A 5 -0.82 -3.73 -15.67
C VAL A 5 -0.18 -2.67 -16.56
N ILE A 6 -0.22 -1.41 -16.15
CA ILE A 6 0.58 -0.36 -16.78
C ILE A 6 1.98 -0.42 -16.20
N ILE A 7 2.89 -1.09 -16.91
CA ILE A 7 4.33 -1.02 -16.66
C ILE A 7 4.83 0.28 -17.30
N TYR A 8 5.32 1.21 -16.48
CA TYR A 8 6.30 2.18 -16.92
C TYR A 8 7.61 1.89 -16.23
N ASN A 9 8.64 1.48 -17.00
CA ASN A 9 9.97 2.00 -16.74
C ASN A 9 10.93 1.96 -17.95
N LEU A 10 11.44 3.16 -18.27
CA LEU A 10 12.79 3.54 -18.73
C LEU A 10 13.55 2.62 -19.70
N ARG A 11 13.94 3.12 -20.88
CA ARG A 11 15.23 3.84 -21.09
C ARG A 11 15.43 4.22 -22.56
N SER A 12 15.96 5.43 -22.73
CA SER A 12 16.63 5.93 -23.92
C SER A 12 17.92 5.14 -24.19
N LEU A 13 18.11 4.67 -25.42
CA LEU A 13 19.40 4.43 -26.08
C LEU A 13 19.19 4.57 -27.59
N THR A 14 19.59 5.75 -28.08
CA THR A 14 20.27 6.05 -29.34
C THR A 14 20.29 5.01 -30.47
N ASN A 15 19.77 5.46 -31.62
CA ASN A 15 20.26 5.32 -32.99
C ASN A 15 20.64 3.94 -33.56
N GLN A 16 20.00 3.71 -34.73
CA GLN A 16 20.41 2.89 -35.87
C GLN A 16 19.63 1.57 -35.98
N ILE A 17 18.67 1.52 -36.91
CA ILE A 17 18.51 0.48 -37.94
C ILE A 17 17.41 0.95 -38.92
N ASP A 18 17.74 0.84 -40.21
CA ASP A 18 17.04 1.32 -41.40
C ASP A 18 15.61 0.77 -41.62
N LEU A 19 14.74 1.64 -42.10
CA LEU A 19 13.35 1.42 -42.53
C LEU A 19 13.21 0.66 -43.87
N LYS A 20 14.01 -0.39 -44.11
CA LYS A 20 14.00 -1.12 -45.40
C LYS A 20 13.52 -2.58 -45.38
N ASP A 21 13.21 -3.16 -44.22
CA ASP A 21 12.80 -4.59 -44.14
C ASP A 21 11.35 -4.82 -43.69
N LEU A 22 10.39 -4.05 -44.22
CA LEU A 22 8.94 -4.25 -44.01
C LEU A 22 8.22 -4.70 -45.31
N THR A 23 8.69 -5.76 -45.95
CA THR A 23 8.06 -6.33 -47.16
C THR A 23 7.18 -7.56 -46.93
N TRP A 24 6.72 -7.83 -45.69
CA TRP A 24 5.84 -8.99 -45.44
C TRP A 24 4.41 -8.67 -44.99
N MET A 25 3.98 -7.40 -44.94
CA MET A 25 2.56 -7.07 -44.66
C MET A 25 1.76 -6.84 -45.94
N THR A 26 1.40 -7.92 -46.64
CA THR A 26 0.25 -7.91 -47.55
C THR A 26 -0.98 -8.41 -46.79
N PHE A 27 -1.85 -7.48 -46.39
CA PHE A 27 -3.21 -7.81 -45.94
C PHE A 27 -4.14 -7.92 -47.16
N PRO A 28 -4.78 -9.07 -47.43
CA PRO A 28 -5.84 -9.14 -48.42
C PRO A 28 -7.10 -8.45 -47.90
N ALA A 29 -7.72 -7.63 -48.75
CA ALA A 29 -9.03 -7.03 -48.51
C ALA A 29 -10.11 -8.11 -48.43
N LEU A 30 -11.00 -8.02 -47.43
CA LEU A 30 -12.25 -8.79 -47.36
C LEU A 30 -13.47 -7.85 -47.41
N PRO A 31 -14.59 -8.34 -47.97
CA PRO A 31 -15.63 -7.53 -48.58
C PRO A 31 -16.71 -7.06 -47.60
N SER A 32 -17.52 -6.17 -48.15
CA SER A 32 -18.60 -5.39 -47.56
C SER A 32 -19.78 -6.19 -46.98
N THR A 33 -20.30 -5.65 -45.86
CA THR A 33 -21.62 -5.85 -45.22
C THR A 33 -21.87 -7.10 -44.33
N PRO A 34 -22.27 -6.89 -43.05
CA PRO A 34 -23.13 -7.81 -42.33
C PRO A 34 -24.57 -7.27 -42.28
N THR A 35 -25.49 -8.06 -42.80
CA THR A 35 -26.93 -7.86 -42.69
C THR A 35 -27.40 -8.12 -41.25
N TYR A 36 -28.08 -7.15 -40.63
CA TYR A 36 -28.60 -7.30 -39.28
C TYR A 36 -29.95 -8.05 -39.32
N LYS A 37 -30.00 -9.29 -38.83
CA LYS A 37 -31.27 -10.00 -38.62
C LYS A 37 -31.92 -9.51 -37.32
N ARG A 38 -33.07 -8.87 -37.46
CA ARG A 38 -33.95 -8.39 -36.39
C ARG A 38 -34.57 -9.60 -35.67
N PHE A 39 -34.11 -9.91 -34.46
CA PHE A 39 -34.79 -10.88 -33.60
C PHE A 39 -36.02 -10.23 -32.97
N ASN A 40 -37.20 -10.81 -33.22
CA ASN A 40 -38.46 -10.42 -32.62
C ASN A 40 -38.45 -10.75 -31.11
N CYS A 41 -38.84 -9.78 -30.28
CA CYS A 41 -39.15 -10.00 -28.87
C CYS A 41 -40.41 -10.84 -28.75
N LEU A 42 -40.27 -12.12 -28.37
CA LEU A 42 -41.39 -12.90 -27.89
C LEU A 42 -41.81 -12.35 -26.53
N ARG A 43 -43.04 -11.82 -26.46
CA ARG A 43 -43.71 -11.45 -25.20
C ARG A 43 -43.97 -12.72 -24.40
N ILE A 44 -43.21 -12.94 -23.35
CA ILE A 44 -43.58 -13.89 -22.30
C ILE A 44 -44.57 -13.16 -21.38
N THR A 45 -45.80 -13.66 -21.32
CA THR A 45 -46.85 -13.14 -20.43
C THR A 45 -46.53 -13.51 -18.97
N SER A 46 -46.65 -12.53 -18.08
CA SER A 46 -46.41 -12.66 -16.65
C SER A 46 -47.46 -13.57 -15.97
N PRO A 47 -47.07 -14.50 -15.09
CA PRO A 47 -48.01 -15.07 -14.13
C PRO A 47 -48.23 -14.06 -12.99
N LYS A 48 -49.51 -13.81 -12.68
CA LYS A 48 -49.95 -12.99 -11.55
C LYS A 48 -49.73 -13.73 -10.22
N GLN A 49 -49.10 -12.99 -9.29
CA GLN A 49 -49.36 -12.88 -7.84
C GLN A 49 -49.74 -14.15 -7.03
N SER A 50 -48.95 -14.50 -6.00
CA SER A 50 -49.38 -14.40 -4.59
C SER A 50 -48.45 -15.14 -3.62
N SER A 51 -47.50 -14.42 -3.06
CA SER A 51 -46.98 -14.70 -1.71
C SER A 51 -46.49 -13.38 -1.12
N PRO A 52 -46.74 -13.11 0.16
CA PRO A 52 -46.35 -11.84 0.79
C PRO A 52 -44.83 -11.70 0.66
N ILE A 53 -44.38 -10.53 0.20
CA ILE A 53 -42.96 -10.19 0.11
C ILE A 53 -42.44 -10.14 1.54
N THR A 54 -41.85 -11.23 2.02
CA THR A 54 -40.88 -11.15 3.11
C THR A 54 -39.68 -10.39 2.61
N ARG A 55 -39.12 -9.57 3.50
CA ARG A 55 -38.06 -8.56 3.31
C ARG A 55 -36.69 -9.16 2.92
N GLN A 56 -36.63 -10.08 1.96
CA GLN A 56 -35.40 -10.79 1.59
C GLN A 56 -34.92 -10.55 0.15
N ASP A 57 -35.72 -9.90 -0.70
CA ASP A 57 -35.37 -9.72 -2.13
C ASP A 57 -34.95 -8.29 -2.50
N VAL A 58 -34.23 -7.61 -1.59
CA VAL A 58 -33.40 -6.45 -1.96
C VAL A 58 -32.02 -7.01 -2.28
N GLY A 59 -31.52 -6.80 -3.50
CA GLY A 59 -30.17 -7.23 -3.91
C GLY A 59 -29.13 -6.91 -2.83
N GLN A 60 -28.53 -7.96 -2.25
CA GLN A 60 -27.74 -7.87 -1.03
C GLN A 60 -26.32 -7.38 -1.33
N SER A 61 -26.12 -6.07 -1.24
CA SER A 61 -24.94 -5.51 -0.57
C SER A 61 -25.43 -4.62 0.56
N ALA A 62 -26.10 -5.23 1.54
CA ALA A 62 -26.67 -4.52 2.69
C ALA A 62 -26.68 -5.45 3.91
N THR A 63 -25.99 -5.01 4.97
CA THR A 63 -25.64 -5.72 6.23
C THR A 63 -24.45 -6.67 6.15
N GLN A 64 -23.26 -6.17 6.47
CA GLN A 64 -22.10 -7.01 6.79
C GLN A 64 -22.25 -7.51 8.23
N SER A 65 -22.37 -8.82 8.43
CA SER A 65 -22.30 -9.45 9.75
C SER A 65 -20.83 -9.71 10.10
N LEU A 66 -20.38 -9.23 11.28
CA LEU A 66 -19.04 -9.51 11.78
C LEU A 66 -18.95 -10.98 12.23
N LEU A 67 -18.35 -11.84 11.42
CA LEU A 67 -18.02 -13.21 11.78
C LEU A 67 -16.58 -13.26 12.29
N VAL A 68 -16.39 -13.65 13.55
CA VAL A 68 -15.06 -13.81 14.17
C VAL A 68 -14.79 -15.31 14.34
N ASP A 69 -13.69 -15.78 13.75
CA ASP A 69 -13.20 -17.13 13.97
C ASP A 69 -12.37 -17.18 15.25
N THR A 70 -12.71 -18.09 16.16
CA THR A 70 -12.02 -18.29 17.45
C THR A 70 -11.01 -19.43 17.41
N THR A 71 -10.75 -20.04 16.25
CA THR A 71 -9.80 -21.14 16.13
C THR A 71 -8.37 -20.67 16.47
N PRO A 72 -7.66 -21.38 17.37
CA PRO A 72 -6.28 -21.06 17.67
C PRO A 72 -5.36 -21.48 16.51
N MET A 73 -4.20 -20.83 16.41
CA MET A 73 -3.16 -21.21 15.45
C MET A 73 -2.60 -22.61 15.76
N PRO A 74 -2.27 -23.44 14.74
CA PRO A 74 -1.68 -24.76 14.94
C PRO A 74 -0.37 -24.73 15.75
N ASP A 75 -0.15 -25.75 16.59
CA ASP A 75 0.99 -25.82 17.52
C ASP A 75 2.37 -25.90 16.82
N ASP A 76 2.41 -26.35 15.56
CA ASP A 76 3.64 -26.39 14.75
C ASP A 76 4.22 -24.99 14.47
N ILE A 77 3.38 -23.95 14.56
CA ILE A 77 3.78 -22.57 14.28
C ILE A 77 4.06 -21.84 15.60
N PRO A 78 5.30 -21.39 15.86
CA PRO A 78 5.62 -20.72 17.10
C PRO A 78 4.91 -19.36 17.19
N LYS A 79 4.34 -19.08 18.36
CA LYS A 79 3.63 -17.83 18.67
C LYS A 79 4.57 -16.63 18.59
N VAL A 80 4.06 -15.51 18.07
CA VAL A 80 4.78 -14.24 18.00
C VAL A 80 4.00 -13.16 18.74
N LYS A 81 4.74 -12.24 19.36
CA LYS A 81 4.15 -11.05 19.96
C LYS A 81 3.80 -10.07 18.85
N GLU A 82 2.52 -9.77 18.71
CA GLU A 82 2.03 -8.75 17.78
C GLU A 82 2.49 -7.35 18.18
N ILE A 83 2.54 -6.46 17.18
CA ILE A 83 3.06 -5.09 17.32
C ILE A 83 2.21 -4.24 18.27
N GLY A 84 0.89 -4.47 18.32
CA GLY A 84 -0.03 -3.82 19.27
C GLY A 84 -0.07 -2.29 19.20
N SER A 85 0.26 -1.70 18.04
CA SER A 85 0.31 -0.25 17.83
C SER A 85 -0.86 0.21 16.95
N SER A 86 -1.38 1.42 17.19
CA SER A 86 -2.40 2.04 16.34
C SER A 86 -1.79 2.64 15.07
N SER A 87 -2.64 3.08 14.13
CA SER A 87 -2.20 3.57 12.81
C SER A 87 -1.30 4.80 12.89
N ALA A 88 -1.60 5.79 13.72
CA ALA A 88 -0.78 7.01 13.86
C ALA A 88 0.66 6.76 14.38
N PRO A 89 0.90 6.09 15.53
CA PRO A 89 2.25 5.79 15.98
C PRO A 89 3.01 4.89 15.02
N LEU A 90 2.33 3.94 14.35
CA LEU A 90 2.97 3.11 13.33
C LEU A 90 3.39 3.95 12.10
N MET A 91 2.57 4.91 11.67
CA MET A 91 2.89 5.85 10.60
C MET A 91 4.07 6.78 10.97
N SER A 92 4.10 7.29 12.20
CA SER A 92 5.22 8.09 12.71
C SER A 92 6.54 7.31 12.74
N ALA A 93 6.49 6.02 13.09
CA ALA A 93 7.68 5.17 13.16
C ALA A 93 8.07 4.51 11.83
N ALA A 94 7.24 4.61 10.78
CA ALA A 94 7.39 3.84 9.55
C ALA A 94 8.77 3.99 8.88
N TYR A 95 9.31 5.21 8.85
CA TYR A 95 10.63 5.47 8.25
C TYR A 95 11.78 4.85 9.06
N PHE A 96 11.69 4.84 10.39
CA PHE A 96 12.71 4.23 11.25
C PHE A 96 12.66 2.71 11.21
N ILE A 97 11.45 2.14 11.11
CA ILE A 97 11.26 0.70 10.84
C ILE A 97 11.83 0.37 9.47
N GLY A 98 11.60 1.21 8.46
CA GLY A 98 12.14 1.04 7.12
C GLY A 98 13.67 0.98 7.08
N ASP A 99 14.34 1.88 7.80
CA ASP A 99 15.81 1.95 7.85
C ASP A 99 16.42 0.71 8.53
N ARG A 100 15.94 0.36 9.73
CA ARG A 100 16.48 -0.77 10.50
C ARG A 100 16.05 -2.13 9.97
N CYS A 101 14.80 -2.26 9.54
CA CYS A 101 14.21 -3.54 9.15
C CYS A 101 14.21 -3.77 7.63
N LYS A 102 14.94 -2.94 6.86
CA LYS A 102 14.98 -3.02 5.39
C LYS A 102 15.26 -4.43 4.89
N ALA A 103 16.33 -5.07 5.38
CA ALA A 103 16.74 -6.39 4.94
C ALA A 103 15.65 -7.45 5.16
N TYR A 104 15.01 -7.45 6.33
CA TYR A 104 13.94 -8.41 6.65
C TYR A 104 12.67 -8.19 5.83
N ASN A 105 12.33 -6.92 5.57
CA ASN A 105 11.17 -6.57 4.74
C ASN A 105 11.40 -7.00 3.29
N ASP A 106 12.61 -6.75 2.76
CA ASP A 106 12.98 -7.12 1.40
C ASP A 106 12.97 -8.66 1.24
N ASP A 107 13.50 -9.41 2.21
CA ASP A 107 13.50 -10.87 2.18
C ASP A 107 12.09 -11.46 2.28
N TYR A 108 11.21 -10.87 3.08
CA TYR A 108 9.80 -11.27 3.14
C TYR A 108 9.09 -11.07 1.79
N MET A 109 9.30 -9.92 1.14
CA MET A 109 8.69 -9.63 -0.16
C MET A 109 9.26 -10.49 -1.29
N LYS A 110 10.57 -10.80 -1.25
CA LYS A 110 11.19 -11.76 -2.18
C LYS A 110 10.59 -13.15 -2.02
N CYS A 111 10.50 -13.66 -0.78
CA CYS A 111 9.88 -14.96 -0.49
C CYS A 111 8.45 -15.02 -1.04
N LYS A 112 7.64 -13.98 -0.81
CA LYS A 112 6.26 -13.92 -1.30
C LYS A 112 6.20 -13.94 -2.84
N THR A 113 7.14 -13.27 -3.50
CA THR A 113 7.22 -13.22 -4.96
C THR A 113 7.65 -14.58 -5.55
N GLU A 114 8.60 -15.26 -4.92
CA GLU A 114 9.11 -16.58 -5.35
C GLU A 114 8.09 -17.71 -5.12
N ALA A 115 7.29 -17.62 -4.06
CA ALA A 115 6.31 -18.64 -3.67
C ALA A 115 5.08 -18.72 -4.59
N LYS A 116 4.92 -17.81 -5.58
CA LYS A 116 3.87 -17.82 -6.62
C LYS A 116 2.46 -18.18 -6.10
N GLY A 117 2.01 -17.49 -5.04
CA GLY A 117 0.68 -17.69 -4.45
C GLY A 117 0.61 -18.64 -3.25
N ARG A 118 1.75 -19.17 -2.78
CA ARG A 118 1.87 -19.94 -1.53
C ARG A 118 2.62 -19.19 -0.42
N GLY A 119 2.79 -17.86 -0.58
CA GLY A 119 3.61 -17.05 0.31
C GLY A 119 3.07 -16.96 1.74
N GLU A 120 1.76 -17.12 1.92
CA GLU A 120 1.09 -17.02 3.22
C GLU A 120 1.53 -18.12 4.18
N VAL A 121 1.84 -19.32 3.68
CA VAL A 121 2.25 -20.47 4.51
C VAL A 121 3.77 -20.62 4.53
N GLU A 122 4.43 -20.46 3.37
CA GLU A 122 5.87 -20.70 3.24
C GLU A 122 6.71 -19.56 3.87
N CYS A 123 6.22 -18.32 3.85
CA CYS A 123 6.97 -17.14 4.31
C CYS A 123 6.69 -16.74 5.76
N LEU A 124 5.97 -17.56 6.53
CA LEU A 124 5.67 -17.27 7.94
C LEU A 124 6.93 -17.02 8.77
N LYS A 125 8.01 -17.75 8.50
CA LYS A 125 9.29 -17.56 9.20
C LYS A 125 9.88 -16.15 9.01
N GLU A 126 9.81 -15.61 7.79
CA GLU A 126 10.31 -14.28 7.48
C GLU A 126 9.37 -13.19 8.01
N GLY A 127 8.06 -13.39 7.94
CA GLY A 127 7.07 -12.50 8.57
C GLY A 127 7.27 -12.35 10.09
N ARG A 128 7.66 -13.43 10.78
CA ARG A 128 8.04 -13.38 12.20
C ARG A 128 9.30 -12.53 12.46
N LYS A 129 10.26 -12.49 11.54
CA LYS A 129 11.45 -11.64 11.71
C LYS A 129 11.09 -10.16 11.54
N VAL A 130 10.26 -9.85 10.54
CA VAL A 130 9.76 -8.49 10.30
C VAL A 130 9.02 -7.93 11.52
N THR A 131 8.06 -8.69 12.06
CA THR A 131 7.27 -8.28 13.23
C THR A 131 8.13 -8.08 14.47
N ARG A 132 9.10 -8.98 14.73
CA ARG A 132 10.07 -8.81 15.82
C ARG A 132 10.95 -7.57 15.66
N CYS A 133 11.41 -7.29 14.45
CA CYS A 133 12.23 -6.11 14.17
C CYS A 133 11.42 -4.82 14.40
N ALA A 134 10.20 -4.74 13.87
CA ALA A 134 9.32 -3.59 14.08
C ALA A 134 8.99 -3.38 15.57
N ALA A 135 8.71 -4.45 16.31
CA ALA A 135 8.47 -4.38 17.75
C ALA A 135 9.71 -3.86 18.52
N SER A 136 10.93 -4.23 18.09
CA SER A 136 12.15 -3.72 18.73
C SER A 136 12.33 -2.22 18.50
N VAL A 137 12.06 -1.70 17.31
CA VAL A 137 12.12 -0.26 17.01
C VAL A 137 11.13 0.53 17.86
N LEU A 138 9.89 0.06 17.96
CA LEU A 138 8.87 0.73 18.77
C LEU A 138 9.22 0.71 20.26
N LYS A 139 9.79 -0.39 20.75
CA LYS A 139 10.30 -0.48 22.13
C LYS A 139 11.40 0.57 22.37
N ASP A 140 12.38 0.65 21.48
CA ASP A 140 13.50 1.56 21.62
C ASP A 140 13.06 3.04 21.53
N ILE A 141 12.08 3.37 20.69
CA ILE A 141 11.49 4.72 20.62
C ILE A 141 10.74 5.05 21.92
N ASN A 142 9.98 4.10 22.47
CA ASN A 142 9.25 4.31 23.73
C ASN A 142 10.18 4.49 24.94
N GLU A 143 11.37 3.90 24.92
CA GLU A 143 12.34 4.05 26.01
C GLU A 143 13.14 5.36 25.91
N ASN A 144 13.43 5.84 24.69
CA ASN A 144 14.34 6.97 24.49
C ASN A 144 13.67 8.31 24.10
N CYS A 145 12.60 8.28 23.29
CA CYS A 145 12.04 9.47 22.60
C CYS A 145 10.52 9.58 22.75
N LEU A 146 9.95 9.07 23.85
CA LEU A 146 8.50 8.94 24.01
C LEU A 146 7.75 10.28 23.96
N LYS A 147 8.35 11.37 24.46
CA LYS A 147 7.70 12.70 24.51
C LYS A 147 7.51 13.28 23.10
N GLU A 148 8.57 13.29 22.32
CA GLU A 148 8.60 13.77 20.93
C GLU A 148 7.75 12.87 20.04
N PHE A 149 7.83 11.55 20.28
CA PHE A 149 7.03 10.56 19.55
C PHE A 149 5.53 10.77 19.77
N ARG A 150 5.10 10.94 21.03
CA ARG A 150 3.70 11.25 21.36
C ARG A 150 3.22 12.54 20.74
N ALA A 151 4.01 13.61 20.87
CA ALA A 151 3.67 14.87 20.24
C ALA A 151 3.48 14.70 18.73
N HIS A 152 4.34 13.92 18.05
CA HIS A 152 4.24 13.72 16.61
C HIS A 152 2.97 12.95 16.20
N TRP A 153 2.70 11.78 16.78
CA TRP A 153 1.55 10.98 16.37
C TRP A 153 0.21 11.59 16.81
N GLU A 154 0.15 12.34 17.92
CA GLU A 154 -1.05 13.09 18.31
C GLU A 154 -1.41 14.16 17.26
N CYS A 155 -0.40 14.79 16.64
CA CYS A 155 -0.64 15.72 15.56
C CYS A 155 -1.17 15.01 14.31
N LEU A 156 -0.64 13.83 13.99
CA LEU A 156 -1.13 13.05 12.85
C LEU A 156 -2.58 12.66 13.02
N GLU A 157 -2.98 12.24 14.23
CA GLU A 157 -4.35 11.84 14.52
C GLU A 157 -5.35 12.99 14.32
N GLN A 158 -4.94 14.23 14.62
CA GLN A 158 -5.78 15.42 14.42
C GLN A 158 -5.86 15.90 12.97
N ASN A 159 -4.94 15.46 12.10
CA ASN A 159 -4.77 15.99 10.74
C ASN A 159 -4.94 14.92 9.66
N ASN A 160 -5.86 13.97 9.88
CA ASN A 160 -6.13 12.88 8.92
C ASN A 160 -4.86 12.11 8.51
N GLN A 161 -3.90 12.00 9.43
CA GLN A 161 -2.61 11.34 9.26
C GLN A 161 -1.73 11.92 8.13
N GLN A 162 -1.94 13.19 7.77
CA GLN A 162 -1.17 13.89 6.76
C GLN A 162 0.14 14.46 7.33
N LEU A 163 1.27 13.92 6.86
CA LEU A 163 2.62 14.24 7.38
C LEU A 163 3.00 15.72 7.23
N TRP A 164 2.53 16.41 6.19
CA TRP A 164 2.90 17.80 5.91
C TRP A 164 2.35 18.82 6.93
N HIS A 165 1.32 18.46 7.71
CA HIS A 165 0.81 19.30 8.79
C HIS A 165 1.67 19.23 10.06
N CYS A 166 2.51 18.19 10.22
CA CYS A 166 3.15 17.86 11.49
C CYS A 166 4.70 17.96 11.48
N ARG A 167 5.30 18.63 10.49
CA ARG A 167 6.78 18.67 10.35
C ARG A 167 7.52 19.23 11.55
N ARG A 168 6.97 20.24 12.26
CA ARG A 168 7.60 20.79 13.46
C ARG A 168 7.88 19.72 14.52
N ARG A 169 6.88 18.87 14.76
CA ARG A 169 6.98 17.76 15.73
C ARG A 169 7.81 16.61 15.17
N GLU A 170 7.73 16.39 13.86
CA GLU A 170 8.55 15.39 13.16
C GLU A 170 10.05 15.71 13.24
N VAL A 171 10.46 16.98 13.07
CA VAL A 171 11.87 17.38 13.19
C VAL A 171 12.40 17.10 14.59
N ALA A 172 11.64 17.45 15.63
CA ALA A 172 12.02 17.14 17.02
C ALA A 172 12.19 15.63 17.25
N LEU A 173 11.29 14.82 16.70
CA LEU A 173 11.40 13.36 16.76
C LEU A 173 12.63 12.84 15.99
N ASN A 174 12.85 13.33 14.77
CA ASN A 174 13.99 12.92 13.93
C ASN A 174 15.32 13.24 14.63
N THR A 175 15.44 14.40 15.27
CA THR A 175 16.62 14.77 16.06
C THR A 175 16.83 13.80 17.22
N CYS A 176 15.81 13.54 18.03
CA CYS A 176 15.93 12.60 19.16
C CYS A 176 16.35 11.19 18.71
N VAL A 177 15.69 10.67 17.67
CA VAL A 177 15.96 9.33 17.15
C VAL A 177 17.35 9.24 16.53
N PHE A 178 17.80 10.28 15.82
CA PHE A 178 19.15 10.32 15.29
C PHE A 178 20.21 10.35 16.40
N ASP A 179 20.01 11.18 17.43
CA ASP A 179 20.97 11.34 18.52
C ASP A 179 21.08 10.09 19.42
N LYS A 180 19.98 9.35 19.62
CA LYS A 180 19.93 8.19 20.53
C LYS A 180 20.07 6.84 19.85
N LEU A 181 19.43 6.66 18.69
CA LEU A 181 19.34 5.38 17.99
C LEU A 181 20.16 5.35 16.70
N GLY A 182 20.64 6.51 16.21
CA GLY A 182 21.41 6.61 14.97
C GLY A 182 20.61 6.37 13.69
N LEU A 183 19.29 6.22 13.79
CA LEU A 183 18.42 5.96 12.65
C LEU A 183 18.07 7.26 11.92
N LYS A 184 18.05 7.24 10.59
CA LYS A 184 17.71 8.42 9.78
C LYS A 184 16.50 8.16 8.89
N LYS A 185 15.68 9.19 8.74
CA LYS A 185 14.64 9.23 7.72
C LYS A 185 15.26 9.62 6.38
N VAL A 186 15.51 8.64 5.52
CA VAL A 186 16.00 8.86 4.16
C VAL A 186 14.91 8.48 3.16
N ILE A 187 14.62 9.37 2.21
CA ILE A 187 13.73 9.06 1.08
C ILE A 187 14.61 8.50 -0.05
N PRO A 188 14.46 7.22 -0.43
CA PRO A 188 15.23 6.67 -1.54
C PRO A 188 14.87 7.36 -2.86
N ASN A 189 15.82 7.41 -3.79
CA ASN A 189 15.65 7.97 -5.15
C ASN A 189 15.28 9.46 -5.22
N THR A 190 15.69 10.26 -4.23
CA THR A 190 15.60 11.73 -4.35
C THR A 190 16.61 12.21 -5.42
N PRO A 191 16.21 13.01 -6.43
CA PRO A 191 17.12 13.50 -7.46
C PRO A 191 18.26 14.34 -6.87
N GLU A 192 19.45 14.18 -7.42
CA GLU A 192 20.65 14.89 -6.97
C GLU A 192 20.47 16.41 -7.17
N GLY A 193 20.53 17.17 -6.07
CA GLY A 193 20.37 18.63 -6.08
C GLY A 193 19.02 19.15 -5.55
N GLU A 194 18.03 18.28 -5.32
CA GLU A 194 16.76 18.68 -4.71
C GLU A 194 16.74 18.41 -3.20
N THR A 195 16.15 19.35 -2.45
CA THR A 195 15.91 19.15 -1.02
C THR A 195 14.71 18.23 -0.82
N PRO A 196 14.85 17.13 -0.05
CA PRO A 196 13.72 16.25 0.26
C PRO A 196 12.55 17.04 0.87
N VAL A 197 11.32 16.64 0.53
CA VAL A 197 10.10 17.36 0.97
C VAL A 197 10.02 17.55 2.49
N HIS A 198 10.53 16.61 3.28
CA HIS A 198 10.52 16.68 4.75
C HIS A 198 11.56 17.67 5.33
N LEU A 199 12.51 18.15 4.53
CA LEU A 199 13.53 19.13 4.91
C LEU A 199 13.27 20.53 4.30
N ARG A 200 12.14 20.73 3.64
CA ARG A 200 11.73 22.05 3.14
C ARG A 200 11.20 22.90 4.30
N LYS A 201 11.66 24.16 4.38
CA LYS A 201 11.25 25.12 5.42
C LYS A 201 9.74 25.41 5.46
N SER A 202 9.08 25.37 4.31
CA SER A 202 7.63 25.55 4.18
C SER A 202 7.02 24.47 3.28
N GLN A 203 5.74 24.16 3.52
CA GLN A 203 4.98 23.16 2.79
C GLN A 203 3.75 23.83 2.14
N ILE A 204 3.53 23.57 0.86
CA ILE A 204 2.46 24.22 0.08
C ILE A 204 1.08 23.71 0.52
N TYR A 205 0.98 22.44 0.91
CA TYR A 205 -0.27 21.78 1.31
C TYR A 205 -0.57 21.88 2.81
N ALA A 206 0.29 22.51 3.59
CA ALA A 206 0.04 22.66 5.02
C ALA A 206 -0.97 23.78 5.27
N ASN A 207 -1.93 23.53 6.17
CA ASN A 207 -2.88 24.52 6.66
C ASN A 207 -2.16 25.74 7.27
N TYR A 208 -0.94 25.51 7.79
CA TYR A 208 -0.03 26.55 8.24
C TYR A 208 0.98 26.89 7.13
N SER A 209 0.97 28.15 6.67
CA SER A 209 1.80 28.65 5.57
C SER A 209 3.18 29.19 6.00
N GLY A 210 3.49 29.21 7.31
CA GLY A 210 4.75 29.73 7.82
C GLY A 210 5.90 28.70 7.87
N PRO A 211 7.09 29.11 8.36
CA PRO A 211 8.21 28.21 8.60
C PRO A 211 7.82 27.13 9.61
N GLN A 212 8.02 25.87 9.25
CA GLN A 212 7.61 24.75 10.10
C GLN A 212 8.63 24.41 11.20
N TYR A 213 9.85 24.95 11.11
CA TYR A 213 10.93 24.85 12.09
C TYR A 213 12.02 25.90 11.79
#